data_AF-A0A673GMM7-F1
#
_entry.id   AF-A0A673GMM7-F1
#
_cell.length_a   1.000
_cell.length_b   1.000
_cell.length_c   1.000
_cell.angle_alpha   90.00
_cell.angle_beta   90.00
_cell.angle_gamma   90.00
#
_symmetry.space_group_name_H-M   'P 1'
#
loop_
_entity.id
_entity.type
_entity.pdbx_description
1 polymer ?
#
loop_
_entity_poly.entity_id
_entity_poly.type
_entity_poly.pdbx_seq_one_letter_code
_entity_poly.pdbx_strand_id
1 'polypeptide(L)'
;MTSTPEYLKEALGMKKPKYSLSSSNGYVPGTPDYKEKEEMYDEIIDLKKTIRSQKTESDKMKAKLRRLEEENAKKDRQIEQLLDPTKDPEYARGLVDRKTDPRSIINGLKQRIVRLEQQYKEKENALSQLQSDLKTTNMQEMKITVETYFEEVQRLRALLESTERSNKAESKNIRGQNKTLSATVLKLTNTVQHLENENQELKKELTQEEMNMMESPACRAKGYMDWSKQRLVRRILELEKRVEQMKNLQITKASDSLKSPDNKGTQSESANQSDSVNTEMEPSVITENDAHLRETVKKLEEEKKELEGKLTQKDEEIKQLSAEKDKSLKEVENMLKEQIREHERLMQTHRQEMGALTIEISCLKEKLEEERKLRLVQDPSQVRDGSLSLTLTEPLSSSEVVPIEKNRAAKIIQTHWRSHRTRDLVLLQSCLRGHLIRQRQLDGQRQADPRTVPVAMSQSGMNTQAVQEEEVTLLQSVFRAHLKRSTLTMDRVSAVTQSVSSKHQKKLYLSTPPLLPRGSSQAMFTNKTQTSDLKIHQHQPGNQIPKTIDSDDSDDIIVSPSKPLRKKKILKSVQ
;
A
#
# COMPACT_ATOMS: atom_id res chain seq x y z
N MET A 1 -45.24 -81.59 -47.57
CA MET A 1 -45.72 -81.62 -46.17
C MET A 1 -45.71 -80.20 -45.64
N THR A 2 -46.81 -79.46 -45.76
CA THR A 2 -46.96 -78.07 -45.31
C THR A 2 -47.17 -78.04 -43.80
N SER A 3 -46.22 -77.48 -43.07
CA SER A 3 -46.27 -77.35 -41.60
C SER A 3 -47.27 -76.26 -41.22
N THR A 4 -48.29 -76.60 -40.42
CA THR A 4 -49.28 -75.64 -39.92
C THR A 4 -48.60 -74.53 -39.09
N PRO A 5 -48.95 -73.24 -39.28
CA PRO A 5 -48.41 -72.12 -38.51
C PRO A 5 -48.60 -72.27 -36.99
N GLU A 6 -47.65 -71.77 -36.20
CA GLU A 6 -47.61 -72.01 -34.75
C GLU A 6 -48.84 -71.47 -34.01
N TYR A 7 -49.32 -70.27 -34.35
CA TYR A 7 -50.53 -69.68 -33.76
C TYR A 7 -51.79 -70.50 -34.07
N LEU A 8 -51.86 -71.16 -35.24
CA LEU A 8 -52.98 -72.04 -35.61
C LEU A 8 -52.90 -73.38 -34.89
N LYS A 9 -51.70 -73.91 -34.67
CA LYS A 9 -51.50 -75.15 -33.89
C LYS A 9 -51.93 -74.96 -32.43
N GLU A 10 -51.74 -73.77 -31.89
CA GLU A 10 -52.18 -73.38 -30.54
C GLU A 10 -53.71 -73.21 -30.50
N ALA A 11 -54.29 -72.44 -31.42
CA ALA A 11 -55.74 -72.21 -31.48
C ALA A 11 -56.57 -73.49 -31.72
N LEU A 12 -56.04 -74.46 -32.47
CA LEU A 12 -56.71 -75.75 -32.75
C LEU A 12 -56.44 -76.82 -31.68
N GLY A 13 -55.76 -76.49 -30.58
CA GLY A 13 -55.46 -77.45 -29.51
C GLY A 13 -54.61 -78.62 -30.00
N MET A 14 -53.74 -78.40 -31.00
CA MET A 14 -52.83 -79.41 -31.54
C MET A 14 -51.50 -79.46 -30.76
N LYS A 15 -51.28 -78.54 -29.82
CA LYS A 15 -50.08 -78.43 -28.97
C LYS A 15 -50.50 -78.22 -27.51
N LYS A 16 -49.78 -78.85 -26.56
CA LYS A 16 -50.05 -78.70 -25.13
C LYS A 16 -49.82 -77.23 -24.68
N PRO A 17 -50.75 -76.58 -23.96
CA PRO A 17 -50.56 -75.26 -23.38
C PRO A 17 -49.32 -75.19 -22.48
N LYS A 18 -48.54 -74.11 -22.60
CA LYS A 18 -47.34 -73.87 -21.76
C LYS A 18 -47.66 -73.30 -20.38
N TYR A 19 -48.89 -72.89 -20.12
CA TYR A 19 -49.29 -72.17 -18.90
C TYR A 19 -50.37 -72.88 -18.07
N SER A 20 -50.65 -74.17 -18.30
CA SER A 20 -51.68 -74.93 -17.57
C SER A 20 -51.25 -75.25 -16.13
N LEU A 21 -51.23 -74.23 -15.26
CA LEU A 21 -51.09 -74.37 -13.83
C LEU A 21 -52.48 -74.40 -13.19
N SER A 22 -53.08 -75.59 -13.15
CA SER A 22 -54.30 -75.96 -12.40
C SER A 22 -55.58 -76.14 -13.23
N SER A 23 -55.72 -77.33 -13.81
CA SER A 23 -57.02 -78.00 -13.87
C SER A 23 -56.77 -79.51 -13.86
N SER A 24 -57.31 -80.23 -12.88
CA SER A 24 -57.05 -81.66 -12.66
C SER A 24 -57.80 -82.57 -13.65
N ASN A 25 -58.04 -82.11 -14.88
CA ASN A 25 -58.73 -82.87 -15.92
C ASN A 25 -57.83 -82.95 -17.16
N GLY A 26 -57.53 -84.16 -17.63
CA GLY A 26 -56.49 -84.42 -18.62
C GLY A 26 -56.70 -83.73 -19.97
N TYR A 27 -55.62 -83.20 -20.54
CA TYR A 27 -55.58 -82.58 -21.87
C TYR A 27 -55.93 -83.58 -22.98
N VAL A 28 -56.95 -83.27 -23.80
CA VAL A 28 -57.36 -84.06 -24.98
C VAL A 28 -56.98 -83.31 -26.27
N PRO A 29 -56.03 -83.85 -27.07
CA PRO A 29 -55.62 -83.24 -28.34
C PRO A 29 -56.81 -83.06 -29.31
N GLY A 30 -56.90 -81.87 -29.93
CA GLY A 30 -57.99 -81.52 -30.87
C GLY A 30 -59.17 -80.78 -30.24
N THR A 31 -59.15 -80.56 -28.92
CA THR A 31 -60.08 -79.66 -28.24
C THR A 31 -59.45 -78.26 -28.19
N PRO A 32 -60.10 -77.19 -28.68
CA PRO A 32 -59.52 -75.85 -28.63
C PRO A 32 -59.20 -75.49 -27.18
N ASP A 33 -57.95 -75.12 -26.98
CA ASP A 33 -57.42 -74.78 -25.67
C ASP A 33 -57.81 -73.34 -25.35
N TYR A 34 -58.95 -73.19 -24.69
CA TYR A 34 -59.41 -71.89 -24.23
C TYR A 34 -58.72 -71.56 -22.93
N LYS A 35 -58.07 -70.38 -22.89
CA LYS A 35 -57.49 -69.83 -21.67
C LYS A 35 -58.56 -69.68 -20.59
N GLU A 36 -58.15 -69.74 -19.33
CA GLU A 36 -59.07 -69.54 -18.21
C GLU A 36 -59.72 -68.14 -18.31
N LYS A 37 -60.93 -67.97 -17.76
CA LYS A 37 -61.69 -66.73 -17.90
C LYS A 37 -60.92 -65.52 -17.36
N GLU A 38 -60.22 -65.69 -16.26
CA GLU A 38 -59.36 -64.70 -15.61
C GLU A 38 -58.16 -64.34 -16.50
N GLU A 39 -57.45 -65.33 -17.04
CA GLU A 39 -56.34 -65.12 -17.97
C GLU A 39 -56.77 -64.44 -19.27
N MET A 40 -57.96 -64.76 -19.79
CA MET A 40 -58.54 -64.06 -20.94
C MET A 40 -58.81 -62.59 -20.63
N TYR A 41 -59.28 -62.25 -19.42
CA TYR A 41 -59.47 -60.84 -19.05
C TYR A 41 -58.14 -60.10 -18.94
N ASP A 42 -57.12 -60.72 -18.36
CA ASP A 42 -55.78 -60.14 -18.27
C ASP A 42 -55.16 -59.93 -19.65
N GLU A 43 -55.30 -60.89 -20.56
CA GLU A 43 -54.88 -60.75 -21.95
C GLU A 43 -55.67 -59.64 -22.67
N ILE A 44 -56.98 -59.54 -22.47
CA ILE A 44 -57.78 -58.44 -23.02
C ILE A 44 -57.28 -57.08 -22.49
N ILE A 45 -56.91 -57.00 -21.21
CA ILE A 45 -56.35 -55.80 -20.60
C ILE A 45 -55.00 -55.46 -21.24
N ASP A 46 -54.12 -56.44 -21.40
CA ASP A 46 -52.79 -56.24 -21.97
C ASP A 46 -52.83 -55.95 -23.48
N LEU A 47 -53.73 -56.58 -24.23
CA LEU A 47 -54.02 -56.24 -25.62
C LEU A 47 -54.59 -54.81 -25.71
N LYS A 48 -55.50 -54.40 -24.82
CA LYS A 48 -55.98 -53.01 -24.77
C LYS A 48 -54.86 -52.03 -24.46
N LYS A 49 -53.95 -52.35 -23.53
CA LYS A 49 -52.76 -51.53 -23.24
C LYS A 49 -51.85 -51.45 -24.47
N THR A 50 -51.62 -52.57 -25.15
CA THR A 50 -50.78 -52.65 -26.35
C THR A 50 -51.38 -51.85 -27.50
N ILE A 51 -52.68 -51.97 -27.75
CA ILE A 51 -53.40 -51.19 -28.77
C ILE A 51 -53.33 -49.70 -28.45
N ARG A 52 -53.52 -49.30 -27.17
CA ARG A 52 -53.38 -47.90 -26.76
C ARG A 52 -51.95 -47.41 -26.97
N SER A 53 -50.95 -48.20 -26.59
CA SER A 53 -49.52 -47.88 -26.81
C SER A 53 -49.23 -47.70 -28.30
N GLN A 54 -49.58 -48.68 -29.14
CA GLN A 54 -49.40 -48.63 -30.59
C GLN A 54 -50.15 -47.45 -31.24
N LYS A 55 -51.34 -47.09 -30.73
CA LYS A 55 -52.07 -45.90 -31.19
C LYS A 55 -51.29 -44.62 -30.89
N THR A 56 -50.78 -44.47 -29.66
CA THR A 56 -49.95 -43.31 -29.31
C THR A 56 -48.65 -43.27 -30.11
N GLU A 57 -48.06 -44.43 -30.42
CA GLU A 57 -46.88 -44.53 -31.28
C GLU A 57 -47.21 -44.16 -32.74
N SER A 58 -48.33 -44.62 -33.27
CA SER A 58 -48.83 -44.23 -34.60
C SER A 58 -49.06 -42.73 -34.68
N ASP A 59 -49.63 -42.11 -33.65
CA ASP A 59 -49.84 -40.66 -33.59
C ASP A 59 -48.50 -39.89 -33.51
N LYS A 60 -47.52 -40.40 -32.75
CA LYS A 60 -46.14 -39.87 -32.75
C LYS A 60 -45.50 -39.98 -34.13
N MET A 61 -45.67 -41.11 -34.82
CA MET A 61 -45.12 -41.32 -36.17
C MET A 61 -45.79 -40.41 -37.20
N LYS A 62 -47.11 -40.23 -37.14
CA LYS A 62 -47.84 -39.25 -37.98
C LYS A 62 -47.32 -37.82 -37.75
N ALA A 63 -47.07 -37.45 -36.50
CA ALA A 63 -46.51 -36.13 -36.19
C ALA A 63 -45.08 -35.96 -36.74
N LYS A 64 -44.23 -36.99 -36.62
CA LYS A 64 -42.89 -36.99 -37.23
C LYS A 64 -42.97 -36.90 -38.76
N LEU A 65 -43.89 -37.65 -39.37
CA LEU A 65 -44.09 -37.68 -40.82
C LEU A 65 -44.51 -36.29 -41.31
N ARG A 66 -45.50 -35.63 -40.68
CA ARG A 66 -45.88 -34.25 -41.03
C ARG A 66 -44.72 -33.26 -40.92
N ARG A 67 -43.90 -33.36 -39.87
CA ARG A 67 -42.70 -32.51 -39.72
C ARG A 67 -41.71 -32.74 -40.85
N LEU A 68 -41.46 -34.01 -41.20
CA LEU A 68 -40.56 -34.35 -42.30
C LEU A 68 -41.13 -33.92 -43.65
N GLU A 69 -42.43 -34.04 -43.88
CA GLU A 69 -43.10 -33.52 -45.08
C GLU A 69 -42.98 -31.99 -45.17
N GLU A 70 -43.13 -31.26 -44.06
CA GLU A 70 -42.90 -29.82 -44.02
C GLU A 70 -41.44 -29.45 -44.27
N GLU A 71 -40.49 -30.21 -43.72
CA GLU A 71 -39.07 -30.03 -44.02
C GLU A 71 -38.73 -30.39 -45.46
N ASN A 72 -39.35 -31.44 -46.02
CA ASN A 72 -39.16 -31.82 -47.41
C ASN A 72 -39.73 -30.75 -48.33
N ALA A 73 -40.95 -30.27 -48.07
CA ALA A 73 -41.53 -29.16 -48.80
C ALA A 73 -40.69 -27.87 -48.68
N LYS A 74 -40.01 -27.63 -47.55
CA LYS A 74 -39.03 -26.53 -47.43
C LYS A 74 -37.80 -26.77 -48.29
N LYS A 75 -37.24 -27.98 -48.29
CA LYS A 75 -36.09 -28.35 -49.12
C LYS A 75 -36.43 -28.32 -50.60
N ASP A 76 -37.61 -28.80 -50.99
CA ASP A 76 -38.13 -28.74 -52.36
C ASP A 76 -38.24 -27.29 -52.82
N ARG A 77 -38.75 -26.38 -51.97
CA ARG A 77 -38.73 -24.93 -52.24
C ARG A 77 -37.30 -24.38 -52.35
N GLN A 78 -36.37 -24.81 -51.51
CA GLN A 78 -34.96 -24.40 -51.60
C GLN A 78 -34.31 -24.89 -52.90
N ILE A 79 -34.61 -26.12 -53.31
CA ILE A 79 -34.14 -26.70 -54.58
C ILE A 79 -34.74 -25.91 -55.74
N GLU A 80 -36.04 -25.61 -55.74
CA GLU A 80 -36.68 -24.75 -56.74
C GLU A 80 -36.04 -23.35 -56.80
N GLN A 81 -35.74 -22.73 -55.65
CA GLN A 81 -35.03 -21.44 -55.57
C GLN A 81 -33.62 -21.50 -56.18
N LEU A 82 -32.90 -22.60 -55.97
CA LEU A 82 -31.56 -22.79 -56.53
C LEU A 82 -31.57 -23.12 -58.03
N LEU A 83 -32.59 -23.86 -58.49
CA LEU A 83 -32.77 -24.23 -59.90
C LEU A 83 -33.31 -23.09 -60.75
N ASP A 84 -34.16 -22.23 -60.19
CA ASP A 84 -34.73 -21.05 -60.87
C ASP A 84 -34.75 -19.84 -59.92
N PRO A 85 -33.64 -19.09 -59.83
CA PRO A 85 -33.52 -17.94 -58.94
C PRO A 85 -34.57 -16.85 -59.19
N THR A 86 -35.21 -16.80 -60.37
CA THR A 86 -36.21 -15.79 -60.70
C THR A 86 -37.57 -16.02 -60.05
N LYS A 87 -37.83 -17.23 -59.55
CA LYS A 87 -39.07 -17.63 -58.87
C LYS A 87 -39.06 -17.42 -57.36
N ASP A 88 -37.89 -17.12 -56.79
CA ASP A 88 -37.79 -16.80 -55.38
C ASP A 88 -38.51 -15.46 -55.13
N PRO A 89 -39.58 -15.39 -54.33
CA PRO A 89 -40.24 -14.14 -54.01
C PRO A 89 -39.30 -13.17 -53.27
N GLU A 90 -38.20 -13.62 -52.65
CA GLU A 90 -37.16 -12.77 -52.07
C GLU A 90 -36.12 -12.31 -53.08
N TYR A 91 -35.94 -12.99 -54.21
CA TYR A 91 -35.14 -12.52 -55.35
C TYR A 91 -35.96 -11.63 -56.30
N ALA A 92 -37.24 -11.94 -56.52
CA ALA A 92 -38.19 -11.11 -57.26
C ALA A 92 -38.59 -9.87 -56.45
N ARG A 93 -38.82 -10.01 -55.13
CA ARG A 93 -38.80 -8.85 -54.23
C ARG A 93 -37.41 -8.28 -54.20
N GLY A 94 -36.33 -9.03 -54.08
CA GLY A 94 -34.95 -8.52 -54.06
C GLY A 94 -34.59 -7.69 -55.28
N LEU A 95 -35.11 -7.94 -56.49
CA LEU A 95 -34.89 -7.05 -57.62
C LEU A 95 -35.70 -5.73 -57.48
N VAL A 96 -36.80 -5.76 -56.72
CA VAL A 96 -37.67 -4.63 -56.36
C VAL A 96 -37.31 -3.98 -54.98
N ASP A 97 -36.59 -4.70 -54.10
CA ASP A 97 -36.43 -4.56 -52.64
C ASP A 97 -34.95 -4.70 -52.22
N ARG A 98 -34.02 -4.90 -53.18
CA ARG A 98 -32.65 -4.35 -53.13
C ARG A 98 -32.69 -2.83 -53.12
N LYS A 99 -33.87 -2.23 -53.28
CA LYS A 99 -34.22 -1.00 -52.59
C LYS A 99 -34.64 -1.27 -51.14
N THR A 100 -33.74 -1.81 -50.30
CA THR A 100 -33.72 -1.36 -48.91
C THR A 100 -33.46 0.13 -49.05
N ASP A 101 -34.52 0.94 -48.96
CA ASP A 101 -34.53 2.32 -49.42
C ASP A 101 -33.19 2.94 -49.01
N PRO A 102 -32.30 3.33 -49.95
CA PRO A 102 -30.96 3.82 -49.60
C PRO A 102 -31.04 4.90 -48.52
N ARG A 103 -32.17 5.62 -48.51
CA ARG A 103 -32.60 6.56 -47.49
C ARG A 103 -32.72 5.97 -46.08
N SER A 104 -33.29 4.77 -45.90
CA SER A 104 -33.37 4.05 -44.62
C SER A 104 -31.99 3.67 -44.07
N ILE A 105 -31.10 3.13 -44.91
CA ILE A 105 -29.72 2.82 -44.52
C ILE A 105 -28.96 4.11 -44.16
N ILE A 106 -29.07 5.14 -45.01
CA ILE A 106 -28.49 6.46 -44.76
C ILE A 106 -29.01 7.05 -43.44
N ASN A 107 -30.31 6.92 -43.14
CA ASN A 107 -30.89 7.42 -41.90
C ASN A 107 -30.41 6.62 -40.68
N GLY A 108 -30.27 5.29 -40.78
CA GLY A 108 -29.69 4.47 -39.73
C GLY A 108 -28.22 4.82 -39.44
N LEU A 109 -27.43 5.06 -40.50
CA LEU A 109 -26.05 5.54 -40.40
C LEU A 109 -25.99 6.94 -39.82
N LYS A 110 -26.84 7.89 -40.26
CA LYS A 110 -26.94 9.24 -39.68
C LYS A 110 -27.27 9.19 -38.19
N GLN A 111 -28.24 8.39 -37.78
CA GLN A 111 -28.56 8.21 -36.36
C GLN A 111 -27.40 7.61 -35.58
N ARG A 112 -26.67 6.64 -36.16
CA ARG A 112 -25.49 6.06 -35.53
C ARG A 112 -24.35 7.06 -35.40
N ILE A 113 -24.12 7.89 -36.43
CA ILE A 113 -23.14 8.99 -36.41
C ILE A 113 -23.49 9.98 -35.30
N VAL A 114 -24.74 10.47 -35.23
CA VAL A 114 -25.17 11.41 -34.19
C VAL A 114 -25.00 10.82 -32.78
N ARG A 115 -25.32 9.53 -32.57
CA ARG A 115 -25.09 8.87 -31.28
C ARG A 115 -23.60 8.78 -30.94
N LEU A 116 -22.74 8.48 -31.92
CA LEU A 116 -21.30 8.41 -31.72
C LEU A 116 -20.69 9.80 -31.48
N GLU A 117 -21.18 10.84 -32.16
CA GLU A 117 -20.79 12.23 -31.93
C GLU A 117 -21.18 12.70 -30.53
N GLN A 118 -22.40 12.36 -30.07
CA GLN A 118 -22.85 12.65 -28.72
C GLN A 118 -21.98 11.93 -27.68
N GLN A 119 -21.68 10.64 -27.88
CA GLN A 119 -20.78 9.91 -26.99
C GLN A 119 -19.37 10.49 -26.98
N TYR A 120 -18.84 10.88 -28.13
CA TYR A 120 -17.54 11.53 -28.22
C TYR A 120 -17.54 12.83 -27.42
N LYS A 121 -18.58 13.67 -27.57
CA LYS A 121 -18.73 14.93 -26.83
C LYS A 121 -18.84 14.70 -25.33
N GLU A 122 -19.59 13.70 -24.89
CA GLU A 122 -19.69 13.32 -23.47
C GLU A 122 -18.35 12.86 -22.91
N LYS A 123 -17.58 12.06 -23.67
CA LYS A 123 -16.23 11.62 -23.28
C LYS A 123 -15.24 12.78 -23.24
N GLU A 124 -15.32 13.70 -24.19
CA GLU A 124 -14.50 14.91 -24.22
C GLU A 124 -14.79 15.83 -23.03
N ASN A 125 -16.07 16.00 -22.68
CA ASN A 125 -16.49 16.74 -21.49
C ASN A 125 -16.00 16.06 -20.21
N ALA A 126 -16.14 14.74 -20.09
CA ALA A 126 -15.64 13.98 -18.95
C ALA A 126 -14.10 14.07 -18.83
N LEU A 127 -13.38 14.03 -19.95
CA LEU A 127 -11.94 14.20 -19.98
C LEU A 127 -11.53 15.61 -19.55
N SER A 128 -12.23 16.64 -20.04
CA SER A 128 -12.03 18.04 -19.63
C SER A 128 -12.25 18.23 -18.12
N GLN A 129 -13.31 17.61 -17.57
CA GLN A 129 -13.59 17.62 -16.14
C GLN A 129 -12.49 16.91 -15.33
N LEU A 130 -12.08 15.70 -15.75
CA LEU A 130 -10.98 14.98 -15.10
C LEU A 130 -9.67 15.76 -15.14
N GLN A 131 -9.39 16.47 -16.23
CA GLN A 131 -8.22 17.34 -16.33
C GLN A 131 -8.29 18.53 -15.36
N SER A 132 -9.46 19.16 -15.18
CA SER A 132 -9.63 20.23 -14.18
C SER A 132 -9.54 19.69 -12.75
N ASP A 133 -10.12 18.52 -12.49
CA ASP A 133 -10.09 17.89 -11.16
C ASP A 133 -8.66 17.47 -10.79
N LEU A 134 -7.90 16.93 -11.74
CA LEU A 134 -6.49 16.60 -11.55
C LEU A 134 -5.64 17.84 -11.23
N LYS A 135 -5.85 18.95 -11.96
CA LYS A 135 -5.16 20.22 -11.68
C LYS A 135 -5.50 20.75 -10.29
N THR A 136 -6.78 20.69 -9.93
CA THR A 136 -7.28 21.15 -8.63
C THR A 136 -6.71 20.29 -7.50
N THR A 137 -6.71 18.96 -7.65
CA THR A 137 -6.17 18.02 -6.67
C THR A 137 -4.66 18.22 -6.49
N ASN A 138 -3.90 18.33 -7.59
CA ASN A 138 -2.46 18.60 -7.52
C ASN A 138 -2.15 19.93 -6.81
N MET A 139 -2.93 20.97 -7.08
CA MET A 139 -2.80 22.25 -6.38
C MET A 139 -3.09 22.13 -4.87
N GLN A 140 -4.12 21.35 -4.49
CA GLN A 140 -4.45 21.09 -3.09
C GLN A 140 -3.37 20.25 -2.38
N GLU A 141 -2.84 19.22 -3.03
CA GLU A 141 -1.72 18.42 -2.51
C GLU A 141 -0.48 19.30 -2.30
N MET A 142 -0.14 20.15 -3.28
CA MET A 142 0.95 21.12 -3.15
C MET A 142 0.71 22.09 -1.97
N LYS A 143 -0.52 22.58 -1.80
CA LYS A 143 -0.88 23.44 -0.67
C LYS A 143 -0.65 22.72 0.67
N ILE A 144 -1.14 21.49 0.81
CA ILE A 144 -0.96 20.69 2.04
C ILE A 144 0.52 20.44 2.33
N THR A 145 1.31 20.07 1.32
CA THR A 145 2.75 19.85 1.51
C THR A 145 3.48 21.11 1.96
N VAL A 146 3.17 22.26 1.36
CA VAL A 146 3.73 23.56 1.77
C VAL A 146 3.33 23.92 3.20
N GLU A 147 2.05 23.76 3.57
CA GLU A 147 1.55 23.99 4.93
C GLU A 147 2.27 23.08 5.95
N THR A 148 2.41 21.79 5.62
CA THR A 148 3.12 20.82 6.47
C THR A 148 4.59 21.21 6.68
N TYR A 149 5.30 21.59 5.61
CA TYR A 149 6.68 22.05 5.75
C TYR A 149 6.79 23.36 6.53
N PHE A 150 5.83 24.27 6.37
CA PHE A 150 5.80 25.53 7.11
C PHE A 150 5.57 25.31 8.61
N GLU A 151 4.66 24.41 8.98
CA GLU A 151 4.44 23.99 10.38
C GLU A 151 5.68 23.35 10.98
N GLU A 152 6.36 22.45 10.25
CA GLU A 152 7.58 21.81 10.72
C GLU A 152 8.73 22.82 10.89
N VAL A 153 8.89 23.77 9.95
CA VAL A 153 9.85 24.86 10.09
C VAL A 153 9.57 25.71 11.32
N GLN A 154 8.30 26.01 11.62
CA GLN A 154 7.94 26.75 12.84
C GLN A 154 8.25 25.94 14.10
N ARG A 155 7.93 24.64 14.12
CA ARG A 155 8.25 23.74 15.24
C ARG A 155 9.75 23.67 15.50
N LEU A 156 10.55 23.53 14.44
CA LEU A 156 12.01 23.52 14.52
C LEU A 156 12.57 24.85 15.05
N ARG A 157 12.02 25.99 14.60
CA ARG A 157 12.40 27.31 15.14
C ARG A 157 12.10 27.43 16.63
N ALA A 158 10.90 26.99 17.07
CA ALA A 158 10.54 27.01 18.49
C ALA A 158 11.48 26.12 19.33
N LEU A 159 11.86 24.95 18.81
CA LEU A 159 12.82 24.06 19.46
C LEU A 159 14.19 24.72 19.62
N LEU A 160 14.69 25.38 18.55
CA LEU A 160 15.95 26.11 18.58
C LEU A 160 15.91 27.25 19.60
N GLU A 161 14.86 28.07 19.59
CA GLU A 161 14.69 29.14 20.58
C GLU A 161 14.66 28.62 22.03
N SER A 162 13.96 27.49 22.27
CA SER A 162 13.92 26.88 23.60
C SER A 162 15.29 26.37 24.05
N THR A 163 16.06 25.79 23.12
CA THR A 163 17.42 25.30 23.36
C THR A 163 18.37 26.45 23.66
N GLU A 164 18.30 27.54 22.89
CA GLU A 164 19.10 28.76 23.15
C GLU A 164 18.80 29.39 24.51
N ARG A 165 17.51 29.46 24.90
CA ARG A 165 17.10 29.95 26.22
C ARG A 165 17.63 29.06 27.35
N SER A 166 17.57 27.74 27.18
CA SER A 166 18.13 26.77 28.13
C SER A 166 19.64 26.95 28.28
N ASN A 167 20.38 26.99 27.18
CA ASN A 167 21.84 27.18 27.18
C ASN A 167 22.25 28.48 27.86
N LYS A 168 21.49 29.57 27.64
CA LYS A 168 21.76 30.86 28.27
C LYS A 168 21.48 30.84 29.78
N ALA A 169 20.45 30.11 30.22
CA ALA A 169 20.16 29.92 31.64
C ALA A 169 21.24 29.05 32.32
N GLU A 170 21.65 27.97 31.69
CA GLU A 170 22.70 27.07 32.17
C GLU A 170 24.05 27.82 32.27
N SER A 171 24.44 28.57 31.24
CA SER A 171 25.66 29.38 31.26
C SER A 171 25.66 30.41 32.40
N LYS A 172 24.49 31.02 32.72
CA LYS A 172 24.36 31.92 33.88
C LYS A 172 24.52 31.17 35.20
N ASN A 173 23.96 29.97 35.32
CA ASN A 173 24.10 29.13 36.51
C ASN A 173 25.56 28.72 36.72
N ILE A 174 26.21 28.16 35.70
CA ILE A 174 27.64 27.79 35.73
C ILE A 174 28.51 28.99 36.09
N ARG A 175 28.23 30.18 35.51
CA ARG A 175 28.93 31.42 35.88
C ARG A 175 28.74 31.78 37.34
N GLY A 176 27.54 31.59 37.90
CA GLY A 176 27.26 31.80 39.32
C GLY A 176 28.04 30.84 40.21
N GLN A 177 28.02 29.55 39.88
CA GLN A 177 28.80 28.52 40.59
C GLN A 177 30.30 28.82 40.55
N ASN A 178 30.84 29.20 39.38
CA ASN A 178 32.24 29.58 39.24
C ASN A 178 32.60 30.80 40.10
N LYS A 179 31.73 31.82 40.20
CA LYS A 179 31.98 32.96 41.10
C LYS A 179 32.04 32.54 42.55
N THR A 180 31.14 31.65 42.99
CA THR A 180 31.15 31.10 44.34
C THR A 180 32.43 30.31 44.60
N LEU A 181 32.83 29.45 43.66
CA LEU A 181 34.08 28.68 43.73
C LEU A 181 35.32 29.60 43.77
N SER A 182 35.37 30.64 42.94
CA SER A 182 36.46 31.62 42.98
C SER A 182 36.51 32.36 44.32
N ALA A 183 35.34 32.70 44.91
CA ALA A 183 35.29 33.33 46.22
C ALA A 183 35.76 32.39 47.34
N THR A 184 35.43 31.09 47.28
CA THR A 184 35.95 30.10 48.24
C THR A 184 37.45 29.88 48.08
N VAL A 185 37.96 29.84 46.86
CA VAL A 185 39.41 29.75 46.59
C VAL A 185 40.13 30.94 47.19
N LEU A 186 39.66 32.18 46.96
CA LEU A 186 40.27 33.37 47.55
C LEU A 186 40.27 33.35 49.09
N LYS A 187 39.18 32.89 49.71
CA LYS A 187 39.12 32.73 51.17
C LYS A 187 40.16 31.73 51.65
N LEU A 188 40.25 30.56 51.01
CA LEU A 188 41.23 29.54 51.36
C LEU A 188 42.67 30.01 51.13
N THR A 189 42.93 30.75 50.04
CA THR A 189 44.23 31.38 49.79
C THR A 189 44.59 32.35 50.90
N ASN A 190 43.65 33.19 51.34
CA ASN A 190 43.89 34.12 52.45
C ASN A 190 44.15 33.38 53.78
N THR A 191 43.42 32.30 54.06
CA THR A 191 43.66 31.50 55.28
C THR A 191 45.01 30.80 55.23
N VAL A 192 45.41 30.26 54.08
CA VAL A 192 46.74 29.64 53.90
C VAL A 192 47.83 30.69 54.11
N GLN A 193 47.71 31.87 53.48
CA GLN A 193 48.67 32.95 53.67
C GLN A 193 48.77 33.41 55.13
N HIS A 194 47.64 33.47 55.84
CA HIS A 194 47.63 33.82 57.25
C HIS A 194 48.36 32.77 58.10
N LEU A 195 48.08 31.48 57.88
CA LEU A 195 48.76 30.36 58.53
C LEU A 195 50.25 30.30 58.18
N GLU A 196 50.64 30.64 56.96
CA GLU A 196 52.04 30.74 56.55
C GLU A 196 52.75 31.88 57.30
N ASN A 197 52.12 33.04 57.42
CA ASN A 197 52.68 34.18 58.17
C ASN A 197 52.81 33.86 59.66
N GLU A 198 51.80 33.23 60.27
CA GLU A 198 51.84 32.78 61.66
C GLU A 198 52.95 31.74 61.87
N ASN A 199 53.09 30.77 60.96
CA ASN A 199 54.20 29.82 61.00
C ASN A 199 55.57 30.50 60.88
N GLN A 200 55.71 31.52 60.04
CA GLN A 200 56.94 32.29 59.94
C GLN A 200 57.24 33.06 61.23
N GLU A 201 56.21 33.65 61.85
CA GLU A 201 56.36 34.39 63.10
C GLU A 201 56.73 33.44 64.26
N LEU A 202 56.03 32.31 64.40
CA LEU A 202 56.37 31.26 65.37
C LEU A 202 57.79 30.73 65.16
N LYS A 203 58.24 30.58 63.90
CA LYS A 203 59.63 30.22 63.60
C LYS A 203 60.61 31.29 64.09
N LYS A 204 60.31 32.59 63.89
CA LYS A 204 61.15 33.68 64.41
C LYS A 204 61.16 33.68 65.93
N GLU A 205 60.00 33.53 66.58
CA GLU A 205 59.89 33.43 68.04
C GLU A 205 60.70 32.25 68.58
N LEU A 206 60.62 31.08 67.93
CA LEU A 206 61.44 29.92 68.29
C LEU A 206 62.94 30.24 68.17
N THR A 207 63.38 30.82 67.04
CA THR A 207 64.79 31.21 66.88
C THR A 207 65.22 32.28 67.89
N GLN A 208 64.35 33.22 68.23
CA GLN A 208 64.61 34.25 69.23
C GLN A 208 64.71 33.65 70.63
N GLU A 209 63.84 32.70 70.99
CA GLU A 209 63.93 31.99 72.26
C GLU A 209 65.18 31.10 72.31
N GLU A 210 65.55 30.45 71.20
CA GLU A 210 66.84 29.73 71.08
C GLU A 210 68.02 30.69 71.29
N MET A 211 68.00 31.89 70.70
CA MET A 211 69.03 32.91 70.92
C MET A 211 69.03 33.44 72.36
N ASN A 212 67.87 33.70 72.96
CA ASN A 212 67.72 34.09 74.38
C ASN A 212 68.18 32.98 75.33
N MET A 213 68.01 31.71 74.95
CA MET A 213 68.51 30.54 75.68
C MET A 213 70.02 30.38 75.54
N MET A 214 70.59 30.79 74.39
CA MET A 214 72.04 30.89 74.18
C MET A 214 72.66 32.08 74.90
N GLU A 215 71.91 33.17 75.08
CA GLU A 215 72.29 34.37 75.82
C GLU A 215 72.19 34.13 77.34
N SER A 216 73.15 33.32 77.83
CA SER A 216 73.48 33.08 79.23
C SER A 216 72.50 32.21 80.05
N PRO A 217 72.82 30.91 80.24
CA PRO A 217 72.15 30.04 81.21
C PRO A 217 72.16 30.57 82.66
N ALA A 218 72.99 31.57 82.95
CA ALA A 218 73.16 32.15 84.28
C ALA A 218 72.08 33.17 84.66
N CYS A 219 71.28 33.70 83.72
CA CYS A 219 70.33 34.77 84.00
C CYS A 219 68.99 34.27 84.60
N ARG A 220 68.50 33.07 84.19
CA ARG A 220 67.21 32.53 84.70
C ARG A 220 67.23 32.12 86.17
N ALA A 221 68.39 31.83 86.74
CA ALA A 221 68.52 31.40 88.14
C ALA A 221 68.71 32.56 89.14
N LYS A 222 68.87 33.80 88.67
CA LYS A 222 69.33 34.92 89.51
C LYS A 222 68.30 35.36 90.56
N GLY A 223 67.00 35.26 90.26
CA GLY A 223 65.93 35.59 91.21
C GLY A 223 65.78 34.63 92.39
N TYR A 224 66.33 33.41 92.29
CA TYR A 224 66.29 32.42 93.37
C TYR A 224 67.47 32.55 94.35
N MET A 225 68.55 33.23 93.95
CA MET A 225 69.77 33.39 94.76
C MET A 225 69.66 34.48 95.82
N ASP A 226 68.76 35.46 95.62
CA ASP A 226 68.59 36.62 96.51
C ASP A 226 67.65 36.36 97.69
N TRP A 227 67.13 35.13 97.80
CA TRP A 227 66.23 34.77 98.88
C TRP A 227 67.02 34.15 100.03
N SER A 228 67.03 34.82 101.18
CA SER A 228 67.62 34.23 102.38
C SER A 228 66.97 32.88 102.67
N LYS A 229 67.75 31.90 103.17
CA LYS A 229 67.26 30.56 103.51
C LYS A 229 65.95 30.61 104.33
N GLN A 230 65.84 31.58 105.23
CA GLN A 230 64.62 31.80 106.03
C GLN A 230 63.41 32.30 105.23
N ARG A 231 63.63 33.11 104.19
CA ARG A 231 62.58 33.58 103.29
C ARG A 231 62.06 32.45 102.40
N LEU A 232 62.96 31.62 101.88
CA LEU A 232 62.60 30.41 101.14
C LEU A 232 61.80 29.44 102.01
N VAL A 233 62.25 29.15 103.22
CA VAL A 233 61.52 28.26 104.15
C VAL A 233 60.14 28.81 104.50
N ARG A 234 60.02 30.12 104.77
CA ARG A 234 58.70 30.75 105.01
C ARG A 234 57.79 30.65 103.79
N ARG A 235 58.33 30.85 102.58
CA ARG A 235 57.54 30.73 101.36
C ARG A 235 57.14 29.29 101.07
N ILE A 236 58.04 28.32 101.30
CA ILE A 236 57.74 26.90 101.16
C ILE A 236 56.62 26.51 102.13
N LEU A 237 56.70 26.90 103.41
CA LEU A 237 55.62 26.68 104.38
C LEU A 237 54.30 27.35 103.99
N GLU A 238 54.35 28.56 103.44
CA GLU A 238 53.15 29.27 102.95
C GLU A 238 52.54 28.57 101.73
N LEU A 239 53.38 28.03 100.84
CA LEU A 239 52.95 27.28 99.67
C LEU A 239 52.44 25.89 100.05
N GLU A 240 53.08 25.18 100.97
CA GLU A 240 52.60 23.91 101.55
C GLU A 240 51.23 24.11 102.20
N LYS A 241 51.04 25.19 102.96
CA LYS A 241 49.73 25.56 103.52
C LYS A 241 48.69 25.85 102.43
N ARG A 242 49.05 26.57 101.36
CA ARG A 242 48.15 26.83 100.23
C ARG A 242 47.82 25.56 99.44
N VAL A 243 48.77 24.64 99.28
CA VAL A 243 48.56 23.35 98.62
C VAL A 243 47.67 22.46 99.48
N GLU A 244 47.87 22.42 100.79
CA GLU A 244 46.99 21.69 101.70
C GLU A 244 45.58 22.28 101.70
N GLN A 245 45.45 23.62 101.65
CA GLN A 245 44.17 24.30 101.45
C GLN A 245 43.54 23.97 100.09
N MET A 246 44.31 23.96 98.99
CA MET A 246 43.82 23.56 97.66
C MET A 246 43.43 22.09 97.61
N LYS A 247 44.15 21.21 98.31
CA LYS A 247 43.83 19.80 98.43
C LYS A 247 42.54 19.59 99.21
N ASN A 248 42.35 20.31 100.31
CA ASN A 248 41.07 20.34 101.06
C ASN A 248 39.93 20.96 100.24
N LEU A 249 40.22 21.97 99.40
CA LEU A 249 39.27 22.54 98.44
C LEU A 249 38.98 21.60 97.25
N GLN A 250 39.93 20.78 96.82
CA GLN A 250 39.73 19.75 95.79
C GLN A 250 38.95 18.56 96.33
N ILE A 251 39.19 18.14 97.57
CA ILE A 251 38.41 17.09 98.26
C ILE A 251 36.95 17.55 98.45
N THR A 252 36.72 18.83 98.74
CA THR A 252 35.36 19.40 98.82
C THR A 252 34.72 19.66 97.44
N LYS A 253 35.49 20.03 96.41
CA LYS A 253 34.99 20.21 95.03
C LYS A 253 34.78 18.89 94.26
N ALA A 254 35.45 17.81 94.63
CA ALA A 254 35.21 16.47 94.08
C ALA A 254 33.88 15.86 94.57
N SER A 255 33.25 16.44 95.59
CA SER A 255 31.90 16.03 96.03
C SER A 255 30.75 16.84 95.39
N ASP A 256 31.01 17.89 94.61
CA ASP A 256 29.95 18.87 94.27
C ASP A 256 30.04 19.49 92.85
N SER A 257 30.47 18.72 91.85
CA SER A 257 30.51 19.17 90.44
C SER A 257 29.86 18.17 89.48
N LEU A 258 28.52 18.09 89.54
CA LEU A 258 27.67 17.66 88.43
C LEU A 258 26.89 18.88 87.94
N LYS A 259 27.47 19.63 86.99
CA LYS A 259 26.81 20.54 86.02
C LYS A 259 27.85 21.49 85.44
N SER A 260 28.13 21.35 84.14
CA SER A 260 28.74 22.40 83.33
C SER A 260 27.75 22.84 82.25
N PRO A 261 27.82 24.12 81.86
CA PRO A 261 27.54 24.52 80.49
C PRO A 261 28.77 25.23 79.89
N ASP A 262 29.07 25.00 78.61
CA ASP A 262 28.94 26.05 77.58
C ASP A 262 29.51 25.71 76.20
N ASN A 263 28.75 26.17 75.19
CA ASN A 263 29.11 26.79 73.91
C ASN A 263 29.87 26.07 72.76
N LYS A 264 29.14 26.02 71.63
CA LYS A 264 29.44 26.59 70.29
C LYS A 264 30.84 26.46 69.67
N GLY A 265 30.89 25.84 68.48
CA GLY A 265 31.73 26.31 67.35
C GLY A 265 32.40 25.24 66.46
N THR A 266 31.74 24.90 65.34
CA THR A 266 32.22 24.64 63.94
C THR A 266 33.74 24.58 63.68
N GLN A 267 34.38 23.72 62.86
CA GLN A 267 34.08 23.00 61.59
C GLN A 267 34.99 21.73 61.48
N SER A 268 34.44 20.60 61.04
CA SER A 268 34.69 19.90 59.75
C SER A 268 36.09 19.30 59.52
N GLU A 269 36.17 17.97 59.53
CA GLU A 269 36.73 17.22 58.41
C GLU A 269 36.16 15.79 58.34
N SER A 270 36.05 15.31 57.10
CA SER A 270 35.25 14.18 56.63
C SER A 270 35.88 12.83 56.95
N ALA A 271 35.14 11.93 57.60
CA ALA A 271 35.07 10.49 57.26
C ALA A 271 34.10 9.75 58.20
N ASN A 272 33.12 9.07 57.59
CA ASN A 272 32.49 7.82 58.04
C ASN A 272 32.32 7.62 59.56
N GLN A 273 31.16 8.01 60.09
CA GLN A 273 30.64 7.52 61.37
C GLN A 273 29.14 7.21 61.24
N SER A 274 28.85 5.93 61.09
CA SER A 274 27.66 5.31 61.67
C SER A 274 28.04 4.94 63.10
N ASP A 275 27.67 5.78 64.05
CA ASP A 275 27.12 5.37 65.34
C ASP A 275 26.75 6.60 66.17
N SER A 276 25.58 6.51 66.80
CA SER A 276 25.37 6.82 68.22
C SER A 276 24.25 7.81 68.57
N VAL A 277 23.67 7.49 69.72
CA VAL A 277 22.98 8.35 70.69
C VAL A 277 21.49 8.64 70.47
N ASN A 278 20.70 7.78 71.13
CA ASN A 278 19.51 8.14 71.90
C ASN A 278 19.58 9.59 72.41
N THR A 279 18.80 10.48 71.79
CA THR A 279 18.47 11.77 72.38
C THR A 279 16.99 11.76 72.70
N GLU A 280 16.71 11.71 74.01
CA GLU A 280 15.41 12.00 74.58
C GLU A 280 14.98 13.40 74.10
N MET A 281 14.06 13.42 73.15
CA MET A 281 13.38 14.63 72.67
C MET A 281 11.89 14.30 72.66
N GLU A 282 11.12 15.20 73.27
CA GLU A 282 9.67 15.16 73.49
C GLU A 282 8.87 14.20 72.56
N PRO A 283 8.18 13.18 73.11
CA PRO A 283 7.53 12.11 72.35
C PRO A 283 6.43 12.58 71.39
N SER A 284 5.97 13.82 71.49
CA SER A 284 4.89 14.36 70.66
C SER A 284 5.31 14.83 69.25
N VAL A 285 6.58 15.24 69.04
CA VAL A 285 7.02 15.76 67.72
C VAL A 285 7.60 14.66 66.82
N ILE A 286 8.16 13.62 67.43
CA ILE A 286 8.67 12.43 66.72
C ILE A 286 7.51 11.60 66.17
N THR A 287 6.39 11.50 66.91
CA THR A 287 5.21 10.73 66.50
C THR A 287 4.47 11.35 65.30
N GLU A 288 4.44 12.69 65.18
CA GLU A 288 3.86 13.38 64.02
C GLU A 288 4.69 13.18 62.75
N ASN A 289 6.02 13.35 62.82
CA ASN A 289 6.90 13.10 61.67
C ASN A 289 6.84 11.65 61.19
N ASP A 290 6.76 10.70 62.12
CA ASP A 290 6.62 9.27 61.84
C ASP A 290 5.23 8.93 61.26
N ALA A 291 4.18 9.66 61.66
CA ALA A 291 2.85 9.55 61.03
C ALA A 291 2.84 10.09 59.60
N HIS A 292 3.50 11.22 59.33
CA HIS A 292 3.62 11.78 57.99
C HIS A 292 4.43 10.88 57.05
N LEU A 293 5.54 10.29 57.50
CA LEU A 293 6.29 9.31 56.72
C LEU A 293 5.44 8.07 56.38
N ARG A 294 4.66 7.56 57.33
CA ARG A 294 3.73 6.44 57.05
C ARG A 294 2.70 6.80 56.00
N GLU A 295 2.16 8.01 56.03
CA GLU A 295 1.18 8.47 55.04
C GLU A 295 1.78 8.60 53.65
N THR A 296 3.00 9.13 53.53
CA THR A 296 3.70 9.23 52.23
C THR A 296 4.09 7.87 51.68
N VAL A 297 4.55 6.95 52.53
CA VAL A 297 4.82 5.56 52.13
C VAL A 297 3.55 4.89 51.62
N LYS A 298 2.42 5.07 52.31
CA LYS A 298 1.13 4.53 51.87
C LYS A 298 0.70 5.10 50.51
N LYS A 299 0.86 6.42 50.28
CA LYS A 299 0.60 7.05 48.98
C LYS A 299 1.50 6.49 47.88
N LEU A 300 2.79 6.32 48.15
CA LEU A 300 3.73 5.72 47.19
C LEU A 300 3.41 4.25 46.88
N GLU A 301 2.93 3.48 47.86
CA GLU A 301 2.46 2.11 47.66
C GLU A 301 1.20 2.06 46.80
N GLU A 302 0.25 2.97 47.03
CA GLU A 302 -0.96 3.12 46.21
C GLU A 302 -0.61 3.52 44.77
N GLU A 303 0.30 4.49 44.58
CA GLU A 303 0.81 4.89 43.26
C GLU A 303 1.55 3.75 42.56
N LYS A 304 2.39 3.00 43.28
CA LYS A 304 3.07 1.82 42.74
C LYS A 304 2.07 0.79 42.24
N LYS A 305 1.02 0.51 43.03
CA LYS A 305 -0.05 -0.42 42.65
C LYS A 305 -0.86 0.08 41.44
N GLU A 306 -1.14 1.38 41.37
CA GLU A 306 -1.82 1.97 40.22
C GLU A 306 -0.98 1.87 38.94
N LEU A 307 0.32 2.15 39.03
CA LEU A 307 1.26 2.02 37.92
C LEU A 307 1.41 0.57 37.48
N GLU A 308 1.46 -0.37 38.42
CA GLU A 308 1.48 -1.81 38.14
C GLU A 308 0.20 -2.26 37.41
N GLY A 309 -0.97 -1.77 37.85
CA GLY A 309 -2.24 -1.98 37.13
C GLY A 309 -2.20 -1.42 35.71
N LYS A 310 -1.74 -0.17 35.52
CA LYS A 310 -1.59 0.45 34.19
C LYS A 310 -0.63 -0.32 33.29
N LEU A 311 0.47 -0.86 33.85
CA LEU A 311 1.43 -1.66 33.11
C LEU A 311 0.80 -2.96 32.61
N THR A 312 0.08 -3.69 33.49
CA THR A 312 -0.61 -4.93 33.08
C THR A 312 -1.67 -4.67 32.00
N GLN A 313 -2.44 -3.58 32.12
CA GLN A 313 -3.40 -3.19 31.09
C GLN A 313 -2.72 -2.91 29.75
N LYS A 314 -1.56 -2.24 29.76
CA LYS A 314 -0.76 -1.98 28.56
C LYS A 314 -0.20 -3.25 27.95
N ASP A 315 0.24 -4.20 28.78
CA ASP A 315 0.72 -5.50 28.31
C ASP A 315 -0.39 -6.33 27.65
N GLU A 316 -1.62 -6.26 28.18
CA GLU A 316 -2.79 -6.88 27.57
C GLU A 316 -3.17 -6.21 26.24
N GLU A 317 -3.16 -4.88 26.17
CA GLU A 317 -3.39 -4.11 24.95
C GLU A 317 -2.37 -4.48 23.86
N ILE A 318 -1.08 -4.57 24.21
CA ILE A 318 -0.02 -5.00 23.30
C ILE A 318 -0.25 -6.42 22.79
N LYS A 319 -0.63 -7.35 23.67
CA LYS A 319 -0.94 -8.74 23.28
C LYS A 319 -2.12 -8.80 22.30
N GLN A 320 -3.18 -8.04 22.54
CA GLN A 320 -4.33 -7.97 21.65
C GLN A 320 -3.96 -7.39 20.28
N LEU A 321 -3.26 -6.25 20.26
CA LEU A 321 -2.80 -5.61 19.03
C LEU A 321 -1.84 -6.51 18.24
N SER A 322 -0.97 -7.26 18.92
CA SER A 322 -0.09 -8.24 18.27
C SER A 322 -0.90 -9.36 17.60
N ALA A 323 -1.92 -9.89 18.28
CA ALA A 323 -2.78 -10.94 17.73
C ALA A 323 -3.60 -10.44 16.53
N GLU A 324 -4.12 -9.20 16.59
CA GLU A 324 -4.83 -8.56 15.49
C GLU A 324 -3.91 -8.33 14.28
N LYS A 325 -2.70 -7.80 14.52
CA LYS A 325 -1.68 -7.64 13.47
C LYS A 325 -1.38 -8.97 12.78
N ASP A 326 -1.21 -10.05 13.54
CA ASP A 326 -0.92 -11.37 12.98
C ASP A 326 -2.09 -11.95 12.20
N LYS A 327 -3.33 -11.70 12.62
CA LYS A 327 -4.53 -12.07 11.87
C LYS A 327 -4.62 -11.31 10.54
N SER A 328 -4.42 -9.99 10.57
CA SER A 328 -4.44 -9.14 9.38
C SER A 328 -3.32 -9.52 8.39
N LEU A 329 -2.13 -9.85 8.89
CA LEU A 329 -1.03 -10.34 8.05
C LEU A 329 -1.38 -11.66 7.34
N LYS A 330 -2.00 -12.61 8.05
CA LYS A 330 -2.46 -13.87 7.44
C LYS A 330 -3.53 -13.64 6.38
N GLU A 331 -4.44 -12.69 6.58
CA GLU A 331 -5.46 -12.34 5.61
C GLU A 331 -4.85 -11.74 4.33
N VAL A 332 -3.90 -10.81 4.47
CA VAL A 332 -3.15 -10.24 3.34
C VAL A 332 -2.35 -11.33 2.61
N GLU A 333 -1.71 -12.23 3.33
CA GLU A 333 -0.97 -13.35 2.73
C GLU A 333 -1.89 -14.27 1.91
N ASN A 334 -3.09 -14.58 2.42
CA ASN A 334 -4.07 -15.39 1.72
C ASN A 334 -4.62 -14.70 0.47
N MET A 335 -4.93 -13.39 0.58
CA MET A 335 -5.34 -12.56 -0.56
C MET A 335 -4.28 -12.54 -1.66
N LEU A 336 -3.00 -12.41 -1.29
CA LEU A 336 -1.90 -12.43 -2.26
C LEU A 336 -1.77 -13.79 -2.93
N LYS A 337 -1.86 -14.89 -2.17
CA LYS A 337 -1.85 -16.26 -2.73
C LYS A 337 -2.99 -16.45 -3.73
N GLU A 338 -4.17 -15.93 -3.43
CA GLU A 338 -5.33 -16.06 -4.33
C GLU A 338 -5.17 -15.22 -5.60
N GLN A 339 -4.65 -13.99 -5.49
CA GLN A 339 -4.36 -13.19 -6.68
C GLN A 339 -3.33 -13.86 -7.59
N ILE A 340 -2.31 -14.51 -7.02
CA ILE A 340 -1.32 -15.28 -7.80
C ILE A 340 -2.01 -16.44 -8.52
N ARG A 341 -2.89 -17.20 -7.85
CA ARG A 341 -3.63 -18.31 -8.47
C ARG A 341 -4.54 -17.83 -9.60
N GLU A 342 -5.29 -16.76 -9.40
CA GLU A 342 -6.15 -16.20 -10.46
C GLU A 342 -5.33 -15.68 -11.64
N HIS A 343 -4.19 -15.04 -11.39
CA HIS A 343 -3.30 -14.60 -12.45
C HIS A 343 -2.73 -15.79 -13.25
N GLU A 344 -2.34 -16.86 -12.56
CA GLU A 344 -1.87 -18.10 -13.20
C GLU A 344 -2.97 -18.77 -14.02
N ARG A 345 -4.20 -18.83 -13.49
CA ARG A 345 -5.38 -19.36 -14.21
C ARG A 345 -5.65 -18.56 -15.48
N LEU A 346 -5.61 -17.23 -15.41
CA LEU A 346 -5.79 -16.34 -16.56
C LEU A 346 -4.66 -16.50 -17.60
N MET A 347 -3.43 -16.64 -17.14
CA MET A 347 -2.29 -16.92 -18.04
C MET A 347 -2.45 -18.26 -18.76
N GLN A 348 -2.96 -19.27 -18.07
CA GLN A 348 -3.22 -20.58 -18.65
C GLN A 348 -4.37 -20.54 -19.68
N THR A 349 -5.44 -19.78 -19.43
CA THR A 349 -6.51 -19.60 -20.42
C THR A 349 -6.02 -18.88 -21.67
N HIS A 350 -5.25 -17.79 -21.51
CA HIS A 350 -4.65 -17.11 -22.67
C HIS A 350 -3.73 -18.04 -23.46
N ARG A 351 -2.96 -18.90 -22.79
CA ARG A 351 -2.11 -19.89 -23.45
C ARG A 351 -2.93 -20.88 -24.28
N GLN A 352 -4.07 -21.35 -23.75
CA GLN A 352 -4.98 -22.24 -24.48
C GLN A 352 -5.62 -21.53 -25.69
N GLU A 353 -6.11 -20.30 -25.52
CA GLU A 353 -6.67 -19.49 -26.60
C GLU A 353 -5.66 -19.21 -27.71
N MET A 354 -4.43 -18.86 -27.35
CA MET A 354 -3.34 -18.68 -28.31
C MET A 354 -3.03 -19.98 -29.06
N GLY A 355 -3.09 -21.14 -28.38
CA GLY A 355 -2.97 -22.44 -29.01
C GLY A 355 -4.10 -22.72 -30.01
N ALA A 356 -5.35 -22.46 -29.62
CA ALA A 356 -6.51 -22.63 -30.48
C ALA A 356 -6.46 -21.74 -31.73
N LEU A 357 -6.14 -20.45 -31.55
CA LEU A 357 -5.97 -19.50 -32.67
C LEU A 357 -4.81 -19.91 -33.59
N THR A 358 -3.72 -20.46 -33.04
CA THR A 358 -2.60 -20.96 -33.84
C THR A 358 -3.04 -22.12 -34.74
N ILE A 359 -3.84 -23.05 -34.20
CA ILE A 359 -4.41 -24.16 -34.98
C ILE A 359 -5.36 -23.63 -36.05
N GLU A 360 -6.25 -22.70 -35.72
CA GLU A 360 -7.19 -22.09 -36.67
C GLU A 360 -6.47 -21.38 -37.82
N ILE A 361 -5.43 -20.60 -37.52
CA ILE A 361 -4.58 -19.95 -38.53
C ILE A 361 -3.93 -21.01 -39.44
N SER A 362 -3.47 -22.13 -38.87
CA SER A 362 -2.88 -23.21 -39.65
C SER A 362 -3.89 -23.84 -40.60
N CYS A 363 -5.11 -24.16 -40.13
CA CYS A 363 -6.18 -24.69 -40.97
C CYS A 363 -6.60 -23.70 -42.08
N LEU A 364 -6.68 -22.40 -41.77
CA LEU A 364 -7.01 -21.38 -42.77
C LEU A 364 -5.92 -21.23 -43.82
N LYS A 365 -4.64 -21.34 -43.43
CA LYS A 365 -3.51 -21.35 -44.37
C LYS A 365 -3.57 -22.54 -45.31
N GLU A 366 -3.89 -23.73 -44.79
CA GLU A 366 -4.03 -24.95 -45.60
C GLU A 366 -5.17 -24.80 -46.63
N LYS A 367 -6.36 -24.37 -46.19
CA LYS A 367 -7.50 -24.10 -47.08
C LYS A 367 -7.18 -23.07 -48.16
N LEU A 368 -6.45 -22.00 -47.80
CA LEU A 368 -6.00 -21.00 -48.77
C LEU A 368 -5.06 -21.60 -49.83
N GLU A 369 -4.17 -22.49 -49.42
CA GLU A 369 -3.23 -23.17 -50.31
C GLU A 369 -3.94 -24.19 -51.22
N GLU A 370 -4.93 -24.91 -50.70
CA GLU A 370 -5.83 -25.75 -51.51
C GLU A 370 -6.61 -24.93 -52.54
N GLU A 371 -7.16 -23.78 -52.15
CA GLU A 371 -7.86 -22.88 -53.08
C GLU A 371 -6.92 -22.36 -54.18
N ARG A 372 -5.67 -22.03 -53.85
CA ARG A 372 -4.64 -21.64 -54.82
C ARG A 372 -4.33 -22.77 -55.81
N LYS A 373 -4.19 -24.01 -55.33
CA LYS A 373 -3.97 -25.18 -56.19
C LYS A 373 -5.16 -25.43 -57.12
N LEU A 374 -6.39 -25.28 -56.63
CA LEU A 374 -7.61 -25.41 -57.44
C LEU A 374 -7.70 -24.32 -58.51
N ARG A 375 -7.31 -23.07 -58.21
CA ARG A 375 -7.23 -21.99 -59.21
C ARG A 375 -6.18 -22.25 -60.29
N LEU A 376 -5.06 -22.88 -59.96
CA LEU A 376 -4.01 -23.22 -60.92
C LEU A 376 -4.42 -24.36 -61.87
N VAL A 377 -5.33 -25.24 -61.44
CA VAL A 377 -5.89 -26.34 -62.27
C VAL A 377 -7.02 -25.83 -63.19
N GLN A 378 -7.67 -24.72 -62.85
CA GLN A 378 -8.77 -24.14 -63.63
C GLN A 378 -8.35 -23.26 -64.82
N ASP A 379 -7.07 -22.92 -64.98
CA ASP A 379 -6.60 -22.07 -66.09
C ASP A 379 -5.30 -22.62 -66.74
N PRO A 380 -5.40 -23.47 -67.79
CA PRO A 380 -4.23 -23.96 -68.52
C PRO A 380 -3.70 -22.98 -69.57
N SER A 381 -4.37 -21.85 -69.82
CA SER A 381 -3.98 -20.91 -70.86
C SER A 381 -3.51 -19.60 -70.26
N GLN A 382 -2.21 -19.50 -69.97
CA GLN A 382 -1.36 -18.33 -70.20
C GLN A 382 0.02 -18.59 -69.57
N VAL A 383 0.75 -19.52 -70.16
CA VAL A 383 2.22 -19.50 -70.09
C VAL A 383 2.69 -18.77 -71.35
N ARG A 384 3.00 -17.47 -71.22
CA ARG A 384 3.96 -16.81 -72.10
C ARG A 384 4.77 -15.78 -71.32
N ASP A 385 6.03 -16.17 -71.14
CA ASP A 385 7.23 -15.39 -71.31
C ASP A 385 7.36 -14.06 -70.54
N GLY A 386 8.21 -14.14 -69.53
CA GLY A 386 8.94 -12.98 -69.05
C GLY A 386 9.94 -12.46 -70.08
N SER A 387 10.28 -11.19 -69.88
CA SER A 387 11.35 -10.43 -70.54
C SER A 387 11.00 -9.88 -71.93
N LEU A 388 10.74 -8.56 -72.01
CA LEU A 388 11.67 -7.59 -72.60
C LEU A 388 11.03 -6.20 -72.77
N SER A 389 11.80 -5.21 -72.30
CA SER A 389 12.08 -3.89 -72.87
C SER A 389 10.98 -2.99 -73.48
N LEU A 390 10.91 -1.78 -72.91
CA LEU A 390 10.78 -0.48 -73.58
C LEU A 390 10.49 -0.50 -75.09
N THR A 391 9.35 0.06 -75.50
CA THR A 391 9.33 1.02 -76.61
C THR A 391 8.14 1.97 -76.51
N LEU A 392 8.48 3.22 -76.80
CA LEU A 392 7.66 4.41 -76.93
C LEU A 392 6.47 4.17 -77.88
N THR A 393 5.26 4.53 -77.46
CA THR A 393 4.18 5.03 -78.34
C THR A 393 3.12 5.68 -77.46
N GLU A 394 3.16 7.01 -77.38
CA GLU A 394 1.94 7.81 -77.23
C GLU A 394 1.20 7.77 -78.59
N PRO A 395 -0.15 7.97 -78.66
CA PRO A 395 -0.80 9.08 -77.95
C PRO A 395 -2.26 8.88 -77.48
N LEU A 396 -2.70 9.90 -76.75
CA LEU A 396 -4.07 10.31 -76.41
C LEU A 396 -4.79 9.66 -75.20
N SER A 397 -4.95 10.53 -74.20
CA SER A 397 -6.18 10.77 -73.41
C SER A 397 -6.20 10.25 -71.96
N SER A 398 -5.99 11.23 -71.06
CA SER A 398 -6.52 11.33 -69.70
C SER A 398 -6.19 10.22 -68.69
N SER A 399 -5.05 10.32 -68.00
CA SER A 399 -4.93 9.99 -66.57
C SER A 399 -3.54 10.38 -66.00
N GLU A 400 -3.34 11.66 -65.67
CA GLU A 400 -2.10 12.16 -65.04
C GLU A 400 -1.97 11.82 -63.54
N VAL A 401 -2.92 11.10 -62.93
CA VAL A 401 -3.00 11.00 -61.46
C VAL A 401 -2.09 9.91 -60.87
N VAL A 402 -1.78 8.86 -61.63
CA VAL A 402 -1.08 7.67 -61.11
C VAL A 402 0.46 7.80 -60.98
N PRO A 403 1.19 8.54 -61.84
CA PRO A 403 2.64 8.73 -61.66
C PRO A 403 3.01 9.60 -60.45
N ILE A 404 2.12 10.53 -60.07
CA ILE A 404 2.37 11.53 -59.01
C ILE A 404 2.34 10.87 -57.62
N GLU A 405 1.48 9.88 -57.40
CA GLU A 405 1.36 9.19 -56.09
C GLU A 405 2.51 8.22 -55.82
N LYS A 406 2.98 7.47 -56.82
CA LYS A 406 4.19 6.64 -56.69
C LYS A 406 5.42 7.50 -56.38
N ASN A 407 5.51 8.68 -57.00
CA ASN A 407 6.60 9.63 -56.76
C ASN A 407 6.53 10.27 -55.36
N ARG A 408 5.32 10.51 -54.82
CA ARG A 408 5.13 10.98 -53.43
C ARG A 408 5.50 9.92 -52.41
N ALA A 409 5.07 8.67 -52.58
CA ALA A 409 5.42 7.58 -51.67
C ALA A 409 6.95 7.35 -51.65
N ALA A 410 7.60 7.34 -52.84
CA ALA A 410 9.04 7.23 -52.95
C ALA A 410 9.77 8.38 -52.25
N LYS A 411 9.31 9.63 -52.42
CA LYS A 411 9.87 10.79 -51.71
C LYS A 411 9.74 10.68 -50.20
N ILE A 412 8.60 10.22 -49.68
CA ILE A 412 8.38 10.02 -48.24
C ILE A 412 9.33 8.94 -47.69
N ILE A 413 9.48 7.82 -48.40
CA ILE A 413 10.40 6.75 -47.98
C ILE A 413 11.85 7.26 -48.01
N GLN A 414 12.24 8.00 -49.05
CA GLN A 414 13.59 8.57 -49.15
C GLN A 414 13.88 9.61 -48.06
N THR A 415 12.92 10.46 -47.69
CA THR A 415 13.11 11.45 -46.61
C THR A 415 13.25 10.75 -45.26
N HIS A 416 12.40 9.75 -44.97
CA HIS A 416 12.49 8.97 -43.74
C HIS A 416 13.80 8.18 -43.66
N TRP A 417 14.22 7.55 -44.75
CA TRP A 417 15.49 6.82 -44.84
C TRP A 417 16.70 7.75 -44.62
N ARG A 418 16.73 8.92 -45.28
CA ARG A 418 17.79 9.91 -45.07
C ARG A 418 17.82 10.41 -43.62
N SER A 419 16.66 10.70 -43.05
CA SER A 419 16.55 11.15 -41.65
C SER A 419 17.02 10.09 -40.66
N HIS A 420 16.65 8.82 -40.87
CA HIS A 420 17.11 7.70 -40.05
C HIS A 420 18.62 7.51 -40.18
N ARG A 421 19.15 7.52 -41.40
CA ARG A 421 20.59 7.44 -41.68
C ARG A 421 21.38 8.55 -40.99
N THR A 422 20.91 9.79 -41.02
CA THR A 422 21.57 10.91 -40.32
C THR A 422 21.52 10.73 -38.81
N ARG A 423 20.38 10.28 -38.25
CA ARG A 423 20.25 10.01 -36.82
C ARG A 423 21.17 8.87 -36.35
N ASP A 424 21.24 7.79 -37.10
CA ASP A 424 22.11 6.65 -36.78
C ASP A 424 23.59 7.04 -36.89
N LEU A 425 23.95 7.86 -37.89
CA LEU A 425 25.31 8.36 -38.04
C LEU A 425 25.72 9.24 -36.85
N VAL A 426 24.83 10.14 -36.40
CA VAL A 426 25.07 10.98 -35.22
C VAL A 426 25.16 10.15 -33.95
N LEU A 427 24.28 9.15 -33.79
CA LEU A 427 24.32 8.23 -32.66
C LEU A 427 25.63 7.44 -32.63
N LEU A 428 26.05 6.88 -33.77
CA LEU A 428 27.29 6.13 -33.89
C LEU A 428 28.51 7.03 -33.63
N GLN A 429 28.54 8.24 -34.19
CA GLN A 429 29.59 9.23 -33.92
C GLN A 429 29.66 9.62 -32.45
N SER A 430 28.52 9.82 -31.79
CA SER A 430 28.46 10.14 -30.36
C SER A 430 28.90 8.96 -29.49
N CYS A 431 28.54 7.74 -29.87
CA CYS A 431 28.95 6.51 -29.18
C CYS A 431 30.46 6.30 -29.30
N LEU A 432 31.02 6.46 -30.51
CA LEU A 432 32.47 6.38 -30.76
C LEU A 432 33.24 7.47 -30.03
N ARG A 433 32.77 8.73 -30.04
CA ARG A 433 33.39 9.81 -29.24
C ARG A 433 33.36 9.49 -27.75
N GLY A 434 32.23 8.99 -27.23
CA GLY A 434 32.12 8.58 -25.83
C GLY A 434 33.04 7.40 -25.49
N HIS A 435 33.16 6.42 -26.38
CA HIS A 435 34.07 5.28 -26.22
C HIS A 435 35.54 5.73 -26.20
N LEU A 436 35.96 6.58 -27.13
CA LEU A 436 37.33 7.11 -27.20
C LEU A 436 37.70 7.95 -25.97
N ILE A 437 36.75 8.71 -25.40
CA ILE A 437 36.97 9.46 -24.15
C ILE A 437 37.18 8.50 -22.98
N ARG A 438 36.33 7.48 -22.84
CA ARG A 438 36.48 6.46 -21.78
C ARG A 438 37.76 5.65 -21.96
N GLN A 439 38.14 5.32 -23.19
CA GLN A 439 39.39 4.63 -23.50
C GLN A 439 40.59 5.48 -23.10
N ARG A 440 40.60 6.78 -23.42
CA ARG A 440 41.66 7.71 -22.99
C ARG A 440 41.74 7.85 -21.47
N GLN A 441 40.61 7.86 -20.77
CA GLN A 441 40.58 7.88 -19.30
C GLN A 441 41.16 6.60 -18.70
N LEU A 442 40.81 5.44 -19.26
CA LEU A 442 41.34 4.14 -18.83
C LEU A 442 42.83 3.99 -19.14
N ASP A 443 43.29 4.48 -20.29
CA ASP A 443 44.72 4.50 -20.65
C ASP A 443 45.52 5.48 -19.77
N GLY A 444 44.92 6.63 -19.42
CA GLY A 444 45.48 7.56 -18.43
C GLY A 444 45.58 6.96 -17.02
N GLN A 445 44.63 6.09 -16.66
CA GLN A 445 44.64 5.36 -15.39
C GLN A 445 45.62 4.17 -15.39
N ARG A 446 45.95 3.60 -16.56
CA ARG A 446 46.97 2.55 -16.71
C ARG A 446 48.42 3.06 -16.69
N GLN A 447 48.65 4.35 -16.92
CA GLN A 447 49.99 4.97 -16.82
C GLN A 447 50.34 5.52 -15.43
N ALA A 448 49.44 5.40 -14.44
CA ALA A 448 49.79 5.66 -13.05
C ALA A 448 50.56 4.46 -12.47
N ASP A 449 51.89 4.51 -12.59
CA ASP A 449 52.83 3.51 -12.08
C ASP A 449 52.73 3.40 -10.53
N PRO A 450 52.59 2.20 -9.92
CA PRO A 450 52.34 2.05 -8.49
C PRO A 450 53.63 2.10 -7.64
N ARG A 451 54.59 2.94 -8.02
CA ARG A 451 55.85 3.12 -7.26
C ARG A 451 56.28 4.57 -7.23
N THR A 452 55.61 5.38 -6.44
CA THR A 452 56.29 6.43 -5.68
C THR A 452 55.37 6.91 -4.57
N VAL A 453 55.71 6.53 -3.34
CA VAL A 453 55.25 7.22 -2.14
C VAL A 453 56.03 8.55 -2.08
N PRO A 454 55.38 9.67 -1.77
CA PRO A 454 56.03 10.65 -0.91
C PRO A 454 55.24 10.84 0.38
N VAL A 455 56.00 10.70 1.46
CA VAL A 455 55.71 11.03 2.84
C VAL A 455 55.72 12.55 3.04
N ALA A 456 54.93 13.01 4.03
CA ALA A 456 54.95 14.30 4.73
C ALA A 456 54.41 15.53 3.95
N MET A 457 53.21 16.00 4.29
CA MET A 457 52.85 16.88 5.42
C MET A 457 53.15 18.36 5.16
N SER A 458 52.10 19.15 5.38
CA SER A 458 52.11 20.58 5.68
C SER A 458 52.29 21.54 4.50
N GLN A 459 51.16 21.90 3.89
CA GLN A 459 50.76 23.31 3.82
C GLN A 459 49.24 23.45 3.61
N SER A 460 48.67 24.27 4.48
CA SER A 460 47.29 24.72 4.53
C SER A 460 46.87 25.39 3.21
N GLY A 461 45.63 25.12 2.78
CA GLY A 461 44.86 26.04 1.93
C GLY A 461 44.49 25.52 0.55
N MET A 462 43.19 25.30 0.36
CA MET A 462 42.44 25.36 -0.91
C MET A 462 42.65 24.22 -1.93
N ASN A 463 41.69 23.28 -1.97
CA ASN A 463 40.98 22.95 -3.23
C ASN A 463 39.71 22.11 -3.04
N THR A 464 38.93 22.34 -1.97
CA THR A 464 37.54 21.88 -1.91
C THR A 464 36.65 22.58 -2.94
N GLN A 465 37.05 23.76 -3.42
CA GLN A 465 36.27 24.56 -4.36
C GLN A 465 36.29 24.00 -5.79
N ALA A 466 37.41 23.46 -6.27
CA ALA A 466 37.49 22.87 -7.61
C ALA A 466 36.64 21.59 -7.73
N VAL A 467 36.65 20.74 -6.70
CA VAL A 467 35.81 19.52 -6.65
C VAL A 467 34.33 19.88 -6.57
N GLN A 468 33.99 20.90 -5.77
CA GLN A 468 32.61 21.38 -5.63
C GLN A 468 32.12 22.09 -6.91
N GLU A 469 33.00 22.76 -7.65
CA GLU A 469 32.67 23.42 -8.92
C GLU A 469 32.46 22.40 -10.06
N GLU A 470 33.22 21.30 -10.08
CA GLU A 470 32.98 20.15 -10.98
C GLU A 470 31.66 19.43 -10.65
N GLU A 471 31.34 19.22 -9.37
CA GLU A 471 30.07 18.64 -8.93
C GLU A 471 28.88 19.55 -9.26
N VAL A 472 29.03 20.87 -9.07
CA VAL A 472 28.01 21.86 -9.40
C VAL A 472 27.82 21.95 -10.92
N THR A 473 28.89 21.94 -11.72
CA THR A 473 28.78 21.94 -13.19
C THR A 473 28.18 20.63 -13.71
N LEU A 474 28.50 19.49 -13.10
CA LEU A 474 27.85 18.22 -13.42
C LEU A 474 26.35 18.29 -13.11
N LEU A 475 25.97 18.75 -11.92
CA LEU A 475 24.57 18.90 -11.52
C LEU A 475 23.82 19.87 -12.44
N GLN A 476 24.41 21.02 -12.74
CA GLN A 476 23.86 22.02 -13.66
C GLN A 476 23.71 21.46 -15.09
N SER A 477 24.67 20.66 -15.57
CA SER A 477 24.60 20.03 -16.89
C SER A 477 23.48 18.98 -16.96
N VAL A 478 23.28 18.21 -15.89
CA VAL A 478 22.20 17.23 -15.76
C VAL A 478 20.85 17.93 -15.73
N PHE A 479 20.72 19.04 -14.99
CA PHE A 479 19.50 19.85 -14.96
C PHE A 479 19.21 20.50 -16.31
N ARG A 480 20.20 21.07 -17.00
CA ARG A 480 20.03 21.61 -18.36
C ARG A 480 19.59 20.53 -19.35
N ALA A 481 20.18 19.35 -19.27
CA ALA A 481 19.81 18.22 -20.12
C ALA A 481 18.39 17.71 -19.80
N HIS A 482 18.01 17.65 -18.51
CA HIS A 482 16.66 17.31 -18.08
C HIS A 482 15.63 18.33 -18.57
N LEU A 483 15.90 19.63 -18.38
CA LEU A 483 15.06 20.72 -18.87
C LEU A 483 14.90 20.63 -20.39
N LYS A 484 15.99 20.44 -21.15
CA LYS A 484 15.91 20.30 -22.61
C LYS A 484 15.12 19.07 -23.04
N ARG A 485 15.29 17.93 -22.37
CA ARG A 485 14.48 16.72 -22.61
C ARG A 485 13.01 16.96 -22.25
N SER A 486 12.73 17.67 -21.16
CA SER A 486 11.37 18.02 -20.71
C SER A 486 10.68 18.99 -21.68
N THR A 487 11.42 19.95 -22.24
CA THR A 487 10.89 20.81 -23.29
C THR A 487 10.63 20.03 -24.59
N LEU A 488 11.47 19.05 -24.93
CA LEU A 488 11.24 18.19 -26.11
C LEU A 488 10.09 17.19 -25.91
N THR A 489 9.84 16.73 -24.68
CA THR A 489 8.64 15.93 -24.37
C THR A 489 7.39 16.81 -24.39
N MET A 490 7.45 18.05 -23.90
CA MET A 490 6.36 19.02 -24.01
C MET A 490 6.10 19.49 -25.47
N ASP A 491 7.15 19.66 -26.29
CA ASP A 491 7.02 19.97 -27.72
C ASP A 491 6.51 18.77 -28.51
N ARG A 492 6.84 17.53 -28.12
CA ARG A 492 6.23 16.32 -28.68
C ARG A 492 4.75 16.22 -28.34
N VAL A 493 4.36 16.58 -27.11
CA VAL A 493 2.95 16.63 -26.70
C VAL A 493 2.22 17.77 -27.44
N SER A 494 2.87 18.93 -27.64
CA SER A 494 2.31 20.07 -28.37
C SER A 494 2.21 19.85 -29.89
N ALA A 495 3.20 19.18 -30.51
CA ALA A 495 3.17 18.80 -31.93
C ALA A 495 2.15 17.69 -32.21
N VAL A 496 1.91 16.79 -31.25
CA VAL A 496 0.81 15.83 -31.31
C VAL A 496 -0.55 16.54 -31.19
N THR A 497 -0.67 17.63 -30.42
CA THR A 497 -1.93 18.41 -30.37
C THR A 497 -2.19 19.30 -31.59
N GLN A 498 -1.16 19.81 -32.28
CA GLN A 498 -1.34 20.63 -33.49
C GLN A 498 -1.46 19.82 -34.79
N SER A 499 -0.99 18.55 -34.81
CA SER A 499 -1.10 17.66 -35.98
C SER A 499 -2.44 16.94 -36.13
N VAL A 500 -3.37 17.07 -35.17
CA VAL A 500 -4.66 16.34 -35.19
C VAL A 500 -5.77 17.12 -35.92
N SER A 501 -5.52 18.35 -36.37
CA SER A 501 -6.44 19.11 -37.22
C SER A 501 -6.10 18.99 -38.71
N SER A 502 -6.03 17.78 -39.27
CA SER A 502 -6.35 17.52 -40.70
C SER A 502 -6.19 16.05 -41.11
N LYS A 503 -7.31 15.50 -41.60
CA LYS A 503 -7.48 14.32 -42.46
C LYS A 503 -7.66 12.94 -41.80
N HIS A 504 -8.69 12.29 -42.31
CA HIS A 504 -9.36 11.07 -41.86
C HIS A 504 -8.60 9.75 -42.04
N GLN A 505 -8.99 8.80 -41.16
CA GLN A 505 -9.17 7.35 -41.34
C GLN A 505 -7.97 6.47 -41.73
N LYS A 506 -7.52 5.65 -40.76
CA LYS A 506 -7.51 4.18 -40.91
C LYS A 506 -7.58 3.47 -39.56
N LYS A 507 -8.45 2.47 -39.53
CA LYS A 507 -8.92 1.65 -38.41
C LYS A 507 -7.88 0.56 -38.13
N LEU A 508 -7.38 0.47 -36.90
CA LEU A 508 -6.82 -0.77 -36.34
C LEU A 508 -7.26 -0.85 -34.87
N TYR A 509 -8.11 -1.82 -34.60
CA TYR A 509 -8.49 -2.23 -33.26
C TYR A 509 -7.33 -3.00 -32.65
N LEU A 510 -6.88 -2.61 -31.47
CA LEU A 510 -6.28 -3.54 -30.52
C LEU A 510 -6.87 -3.23 -29.14
N SER A 511 -7.60 -4.21 -28.63
CA SER A 511 -8.30 -4.20 -27.36
C SER A 511 -7.31 -4.46 -26.23
N THR A 512 -7.31 -3.61 -25.20
CA THR A 512 -6.72 -3.90 -23.88
C THR A 512 -7.76 -3.58 -22.80
N PRO A 513 -7.92 -4.42 -21.75
CA PRO A 513 -9.06 -4.37 -20.82
C PRO A 513 -8.98 -3.24 -19.77
N PRO A 514 -10.10 -2.95 -19.07
CA PRO A 514 -10.26 -1.77 -18.23
C PRO A 514 -9.68 -1.94 -16.83
N LEU A 515 -8.95 -0.93 -16.36
CA LEU A 515 -8.67 -0.71 -14.95
C LEU A 515 -9.73 0.24 -14.39
N LEU A 516 -10.45 -0.22 -13.37
CA LEU A 516 -11.35 0.54 -12.52
C LEU A 516 -10.81 0.52 -11.07
N PRO A 517 -11.31 1.41 -10.18
CA PRO A 517 -10.50 2.49 -9.65
C PRO A 517 -10.06 2.28 -8.19
N ARG A 518 -8.91 2.89 -7.87
CA ARG A 518 -8.43 3.11 -6.51
C ARG A 518 -9.26 4.20 -5.86
N GLY A 519 -10.22 3.82 -5.03
CA GLY A 519 -10.91 4.73 -4.12
C GLY A 519 -9.97 5.11 -2.97
N SER A 520 -9.65 6.40 -2.85
CA SER A 520 -9.21 6.98 -1.58
C SER A 520 -10.46 7.29 -0.75
N SER A 521 -10.43 6.93 0.53
CA SER A 521 -11.33 7.48 1.53
C SER A 521 -10.56 8.50 2.34
N GLN A 522 -11.04 9.73 2.32
CA GLN A 522 -10.60 10.80 3.20
C GLN A 522 -11.54 10.83 4.41
N ALA A 523 -10.93 10.76 5.60
CA ALA A 523 -11.30 11.36 6.88
C ALA A 523 -12.71 11.20 7.47
N MET A 524 -12.77 10.74 8.72
CA MET A 524 -13.47 11.49 9.77
C MET A 524 -12.73 11.40 11.12
N PHE A 525 -12.81 12.50 11.83
CA PHE A 525 -12.02 12.97 12.97
C PHE A 525 -12.40 12.36 14.33
N THR A 526 -11.38 12.30 15.19
CA THR A 526 -11.30 12.58 16.65
C THR A 526 -12.44 12.22 17.59
N ASN A 527 -12.08 11.62 18.74
CA ASN A 527 -12.50 12.11 20.07
C ASN A 527 -11.52 11.66 21.18
N LYS A 528 -10.75 12.62 21.70
CA LYS A 528 -10.42 12.78 23.13
C LYS A 528 -10.95 14.17 23.47
N THR A 529 -11.58 14.39 24.62
CA THR A 529 -10.95 15.08 25.76
C THR A 529 -11.84 15.03 27.01
N GLN A 530 -11.15 15.01 28.15
CA GLN A 530 -11.60 15.02 29.54
C GLN A 530 -11.85 16.48 30.02
N THR A 531 -12.93 16.67 30.79
CA THR A 531 -13.14 17.65 31.89
C THR A 531 -12.84 19.16 31.70
N SER A 532 -13.86 20.00 31.93
CA SER A 532 -13.88 20.96 33.06
C SER A 532 -15.22 21.71 33.14
N ASP A 533 -15.60 21.99 34.38
CA ASP A 533 -16.80 22.68 34.84
C ASP A 533 -17.01 24.09 34.25
N LEU A 534 -18.28 24.48 34.08
CA LEU A 534 -18.86 25.65 34.75
C LEU A 534 -20.39 25.71 34.56
N LYS A 535 -21.01 26.24 35.60
CA LYS A 535 -22.40 26.18 36.04
C LYS A 535 -23.24 27.30 35.39
N ILE A 536 -24.55 27.07 35.18
CA ILE A 536 -25.71 27.94 35.55
C ILE A 536 -26.91 27.76 34.57
N HIS A 537 -28.03 27.25 35.13
CA HIS A 537 -29.47 27.56 34.93
C HIS A 537 -30.05 27.65 33.49
N GLN A 538 -31.28 27.25 33.14
CA GLN A 538 -32.45 26.66 33.81
C GLN A 538 -33.49 26.42 32.67
N HIS A 539 -34.45 25.52 32.89
CA HIS A 539 -35.73 25.33 32.16
C HIS A 539 -35.80 24.37 30.95
N GLN A 540 -36.19 23.14 31.29
CA GLN A 540 -37.19 22.28 30.60
C GLN A 540 -38.60 22.93 30.63
N PRO A 541 -39.68 22.33 30.02
CA PRO A 541 -39.78 21.03 29.33
C PRO A 541 -40.60 21.03 28.01
N GLY A 542 -40.63 19.89 27.31
CA GLY A 542 -41.54 19.70 26.17
C GLY A 542 -41.57 18.31 25.54
N ASN A 543 -41.91 17.27 26.32
CA ASN A 543 -42.77 16.13 25.94
C ASN A 543 -42.65 15.46 24.55
N GLN A 544 -42.13 14.22 24.51
CA GLN A 544 -42.86 12.94 24.29
C GLN A 544 -41.97 11.83 23.70
N ILE A 545 -42.13 10.62 24.25
CA ILE A 545 -41.52 9.33 23.86
C ILE A 545 -42.65 8.44 23.27
N PRO A 546 -42.41 7.18 22.85
CA PRO A 546 -42.11 6.66 21.51
C PRO A 546 -43.22 5.73 20.95
N LYS A 547 -42.99 5.14 19.77
CA LYS A 547 -43.44 3.83 19.20
C LYS A 547 -43.34 3.96 17.66
N THR A 548 -42.99 2.98 16.82
CA THR A 548 -42.83 1.52 16.89
C THR A 548 -42.12 1.09 15.61
N ILE A 549 -41.39 -0.03 15.72
CA ILE A 549 -40.94 -0.89 14.63
C ILE A 549 -42.16 -1.34 13.81
N ASP A 550 -42.10 -1.28 12.48
CA ASP A 550 -42.52 -2.41 11.64
C ASP A 550 -41.96 -2.34 10.23
N SER A 551 -41.55 -3.52 9.79
CA SER A 551 -41.02 -3.91 8.48
C SER A 551 -42.18 -4.07 7.50
N ASP A 552 -42.10 -3.49 6.31
CA ASP A 552 -42.98 -3.89 5.20
C ASP A 552 -42.18 -3.96 3.89
N ASP A 553 -42.14 -5.16 3.35
CA ASP A 553 -41.40 -5.65 2.21
C ASP A 553 -42.44 -5.86 1.12
N SER A 554 -42.47 -5.00 0.10
CA SER A 554 -43.43 -5.08 -1.00
C SER A 554 -42.74 -4.84 -2.33
N ASP A 555 -42.45 -5.95 -3.00
CA ASP A 555 -42.00 -6.02 -4.39
C ASP A 555 -43.07 -5.50 -5.35
N ASP A 556 -42.82 -4.34 -5.96
CA ASP A 556 -43.60 -3.82 -7.07
C ASP A 556 -43.34 -4.63 -8.37
N ILE A 557 -44.24 -5.57 -8.65
CA ILE A 557 -44.31 -6.28 -9.94
C ILE A 557 -44.94 -5.35 -10.99
N ILE A 558 -44.11 -4.81 -11.88
CA ILE A 558 -44.55 -4.04 -13.05
C ILE A 558 -45.18 -4.98 -14.09
N VAL A 559 -46.51 -5.05 -14.13
CA VAL A 559 -47.27 -5.72 -15.20
C VAL A 559 -47.44 -4.76 -16.38
N SER A 560 -46.88 -5.12 -17.53
CA SER A 560 -47.02 -4.35 -18.78
C SER A 560 -48.45 -4.41 -19.34
N PRO A 561 -49.03 -3.30 -19.85
CA PRO A 561 -50.39 -3.30 -20.39
C PRO A 561 -50.50 -4.07 -21.72
N SER A 562 -51.50 -4.94 -21.81
CA SER A 562 -51.85 -5.70 -23.01
C SER A 562 -52.43 -4.82 -24.11
N LYS A 563 -51.96 -5.03 -25.36
CA LYS A 563 -52.40 -4.33 -26.58
C LYS A 563 -53.87 -4.67 -26.94
N PRO A 564 -54.67 -3.72 -27.46
CA PRO A 564 -56.06 -3.97 -27.84
C PRO A 564 -56.20 -4.73 -29.17
N LEU A 565 -57.19 -5.63 -29.21
CA LEU A 565 -57.58 -6.45 -30.36
C LEU A 565 -58.22 -5.59 -31.48
N ARG A 566 -57.71 -5.71 -32.70
CA ARG A 566 -58.28 -5.10 -33.92
C ARG A 566 -59.61 -5.78 -34.31
N LYS A 567 -60.68 -5.00 -34.42
CA LYS A 567 -61.98 -5.39 -34.97
C LYS A 567 -61.86 -5.72 -36.46
N LYS A 568 -62.25 -6.93 -36.88
CA LYS A 568 -62.44 -7.32 -38.29
C LYS A 568 -63.75 -6.71 -38.82
N LYS A 569 -63.68 -5.93 -39.90
CA LYS A 569 -64.85 -5.54 -40.70
C LYS A 569 -65.28 -6.73 -41.57
N ILE A 570 -66.54 -7.13 -41.45
CA ILE A 570 -67.22 -8.07 -42.32
C ILE A 570 -67.83 -7.26 -43.47
N LEU A 571 -67.35 -7.48 -44.70
CA LEU A 571 -68.05 -7.03 -45.91
C LEU A 571 -69.01 -8.14 -46.33
N LYS A 572 -70.31 -7.84 -46.26
CA LYS A 572 -71.35 -8.62 -46.94
C LYS A 572 -71.41 -8.16 -48.40
N SER A 573 -71.21 -9.10 -49.31
CA SER A 573 -71.64 -8.99 -50.70
C SER A 573 -73.16 -9.24 -50.73
N VAL A 574 -73.90 -8.33 -51.36
CA VAL A 574 -75.28 -8.52 -51.81
C VAL A 574 -75.27 -8.14 -53.29
N GLN A 575 -75.71 -9.11 -54.10
CA GLN A 575 -76.25 -9.08 -55.47
C GLN A 575 -75.76 -8.01 -56.44
#